data_AF-A0A497SAB2-F1
#
_entry.id   AF-A0A497SAB2-F1
#
_cell.length_a   1.000
_cell.length_b   1.000
_cell.length_c   1.000
_cell.angle_alpha   90.00
_cell.angle_beta   90.00
_cell.angle_gamma   90.00
#
_symmetry.space_group_name_H-M   'P 1'
#
loop_
_entity.id
_entity.type
_entity.pdbx_description
1 polymer ?
#
loop_
_entity_poly.entity_id
_entity_poly.type
_entity_poly.pdbx_seq_one_letter_code
_entity_poly.pdbx_strand_id
1 'polypeptide(L)'
;MYSEKVRKALKSRGIKTGDRVCVKKLGKETEGLLMPQTGAGDPETLIIKLDNGYNVGIRFKDAGISKSMSREPASIRKESDYEKGSGKIPRLRFKPSKPSVSMISVGGTITSKLDYRTGGVTALSKPSEILHNVP
;
A
#
# COMPACT_ATOMS: atom_id res chain seq x y z
N MET A 1 8.21 -10.37 6.63
CA MET A 1 9.40 -9.85 5.91
C MET A 1 9.94 -10.92 4.97
N TYR A 2 10.51 -10.55 3.82
CA TYR A 2 11.16 -11.51 2.90
C TYR A 2 12.41 -12.13 3.52
N SER A 3 12.75 -13.36 3.11
CA SER A 3 13.97 -14.04 3.56
C SER A 3 15.22 -13.27 3.14
N GLU A 4 16.34 -13.48 3.84
CA GLU A 4 17.60 -12.79 3.54
C GLU A 4 18.06 -13.03 2.09
N LYS A 5 17.88 -14.27 1.59
CA LYS A 5 18.15 -14.67 0.21
C LYS A 5 17.36 -13.82 -0.79
N VAL A 6 16.04 -13.70 -0.59
CA VAL A 6 15.19 -12.87 -1.45
C VAL A 6 15.60 -11.40 -1.38
N ARG A 7 15.83 -10.87 -0.17
CA ARG A 7 16.24 -9.47 0.02
C ARG A 7 17.56 -9.14 -0.67
N LYS A 8 18.57 -10.02 -0.58
CA LYS A 8 19.85 -9.85 -1.29
C LYS A 8 19.64 -9.83 -2.80
N ALA A 9 18.83 -10.74 -3.33
CA ALA A 9 18.55 -10.82 -4.76
C ALA A 9 17.76 -9.61 -5.31
N LEU A 10 16.84 -9.05 -4.53
CA LEU A 10 16.13 -7.81 -4.86
C LEU A 10 17.09 -6.62 -4.82
N LYS A 11 17.90 -6.51 -3.75
CA LYS A 11 18.86 -5.43 -3.57
C LYS A 11 19.92 -5.40 -4.67
N SER A 12 20.46 -6.56 -5.07
CA SER A 12 21.45 -6.63 -6.15
C SER A 12 20.91 -6.20 -7.52
N ARG A 13 19.58 -6.25 -7.70
CA ARG A 13 18.87 -5.78 -8.91
C ARG A 13 18.29 -4.37 -8.75
N GLY A 14 18.56 -3.71 -7.62
CA GLY A 14 18.01 -2.38 -7.31
C GLY A 14 16.48 -2.34 -7.18
N ILE A 15 15.84 -3.49 -6.93
CA ILE A 15 14.38 -3.62 -6.80
C ILE A 15 13.98 -3.34 -5.35
N LYS A 16 12.96 -2.50 -5.17
CA LYS A 16 12.38 -2.15 -3.86
C LYS A 16 10.89 -2.49 -3.84
N THR A 17 10.32 -2.62 -2.65
CA THR A 17 8.86 -2.72 -2.49
C THR A 17 8.19 -1.48 -3.06
N GLY A 18 7.09 -1.67 -3.80
CA GLY A 18 6.43 -0.62 -4.57
C GLY A 18 6.98 -0.43 -5.99
N ASP A 19 8.12 -1.04 -6.34
CA ASP A 19 8.57 -1.07 -7.73
C ASP A 19 7.68 -1.99 -8.55
N ARG A 20 7.43 -1.60 -9.80
CA ARG A 20 6.83 -2.49 -10.79
C ARG A 20 7.86 -3.49 -11.29
N VAL A 21 7.53 -4.77 -11.24
CA VAL A 21 8.44 -5.86 -11.58
C VAL A 21 7.79 -6.82 -12.55
N CYS A 22 8.61 -7.49 -13.35
CA CYS A 22 8.21 -8.66 -14.12
C CYS A 22 8.89 -9.89 -13.51
N VAL A 23 8.07 -10.89 -13.16
CA VAL A 23 8.50 -12.17 -12.62
C VAL A 23 8.23 -13.25 -13.66
N LYS A 24 9.26 -14.01 -14.03
CA LYS A 24 9.17 -15.14 -14.94
C LYS A 24 9.33 -16.44 -14.17
N LYS A 25 8.35 -17.35 -14.27
CA LYS A 25 8.40 -18.66 -13.62
C LYS A 25 7.59 -19.69 -14.42
N LEU A 26 8.17 -20.87 -14.65
CA LEU A 26 7.52 -21.97 -15.38
C LEU A 26 6.95 -21.54 -16.75
N GLY A 27 7.70 -20.71 -17.49
CA GLY A 27 7.26 -20.18 -18.79
C GLY A 27 6.16 -19.13 -18.73
N LYS A 28 5.67 -18.75 -17.55
CA LYS A 28 4.70 -17.67 -17.37
C LYS A 28 5.39 -16.39 -16.93
N GLU A 29 4.97 -15.28 -17.49
CA GLU A 29 5.37 -13.93 -17.06
C GLU A 29 4.24 -13.30 -16.27
N THR A 30 4.59 -12.65 -15.17
CA THR A 30 3.63 -11.95 -14.30
C THR A 30 4.20 -10.59 -13.98
N GLU A 31 3.44 -9.55 -14.30
CA GLU A 31 3.84 -8.17 -14.10
C GLU A 31 2.93 -7.48 -13.08
N GLY A 32 3.52 -6.66 -12.21
CA GLY A 32 2.76 -5.91 -11.21
C GLY A 32 3.65 -5.21 -10.20
N LEU A 33 3.05 -4.66 -9.15
CA LEU A 33 3.78 -4.00 -8.06
C LEU A 33 4.30 -5.04 -7.06
N LEU A 34 5.59 -4.94 -6.71
CA LEU A 34 6.17 -5.77 -5.65
C LEU A 34 5.65 -5.30 -4.27
N MET A 35 4.83 -6.13 -3.63
CA MET A 35 4.26 -5.82 -2.32
C MET A 35 5.23 -6.15 -1.18
N PRO A 36 5.14 -5.45 -0.04
CA PRO A 36 5.85 -5.87 1.16
C PRO A 36 5.33 -7.22 1.66
N GLN A 37 6.21 -8.06 2.20
CA GLN A 37 5.79 -9.31 2.81
C GLN A 37 5.36 -9.08 4.25
N THR A 38 4.09 -9.36 4.57
CA THR A 38 3.41 -9.03 5.84
C THR A 38 3.92 -9.83 7.04
N GLY A 39 4.81 -10.80 6.83
CA GLY A 39 5.37 -11.64 7.90
C GLY A 39 4.49 -12.85 8.25
N ALA A 40 3.24 -12.86 7.79
CA ALA A 40 2.43 -14.05 7.70
C ALA A 40 2.73 -14.77 6.37
N GLY A 41 3.02 -16.06 6.42
CA GLY A 41 3.28 -16.90 5.24
C GLY A 41 4.76 -17.12 4.91
N ASP A 42 5.01 -17.70 3.73
CA ASP A 42 6.34 -18.13 3.30
C ASP A 42 7.23 -16.90 2.95
N PRO A 43 8.36 -16.69 3.65
CA PRO A 43 9.27 -15.58 3.38
C PRO A 43 10.01 -15.70 2.05
N GLU A 44 9.96 -16.86 1.38
CA GLU A 44 10.48 -17.08 0.03
C GLU A 44 9.43 -16.88 -1.07
N THR A 45 8.22 -16.39 -0.76
CA THR A 45 7.19 -16.12 -1.77
C THR A 45 7.10 -14.63 -2.07
N LEU A 46 7.38 -14.24 -3.31
CA LEU A 46 7.20 -12.88 -3.82
C LEU A 46 5.71 -12.56 -3.92
N ILE A 47 5.28 -11.43 -3.35
CA ILE A 47 3.89 -10.98 -3.45
C ILE A 47 3.82 -9.88 -4.51
N ILE A 48 3.08 -10.13 -5.58
CA ILE A 48 2.92 -9.20 -6.71
C ILE A 48 1.46 -8.77 -6.78
N LYS A 49 1.21 -7.45 -6.78
CA LYS A 49 -0.12 -6.89 -7.03
C LYS A 49 -0.30 -6.63 -8.51
N LEU A 50 -1.24 -7.33 -9.12
CA LEU A 50 -1.58 -7.22 -10.53
C LEU A 50 -2.38 -5.94 -10.80
N ASP A 51 -2.47 -5.56 -12.07
CA ASP A 51 -3.19 -4.34 -12.48
C ASP A 51 -4.71 -4.41 -12.25
N ASN A 52 -5.25 -5.61 -12.11
CA ASN A 52 -6.65 -5.82 -11.75
C ASN A 52 -6.91 -5.72 -10.22
N GLY A 53 -5.90 -5.36 -9.43
CA GLY A 53 -5.99 -5.18 -7.98
C GLY A 53 -5.74 -6.44 -7.14
N TYR A 54 -5.66 -7.62 -7.75
CA TYR A 54 -5.40 -8.87 -7.02
C TYR A 54 -3.93 -9.05 -6.65
N ASN A 55 -3.67 -9.62 -5.47
CA ASN A 55 -2.33 -10.05 -5.05
C ASN A 55 -2.11 -11.52 -5.42
N VAL A 56 -0.96 -11.83 -6.00
CA VAL A 56 -0.53 -13.21 -6.29
C VAL A 56 0.81 -13.52 -5.61
N GLY A 57 0.94 -14.74 -5.12
CA GLY A 57 2.18 -15.25 -4.52
C GLY A 57 2.97 -16.10 -5.51
N ILE A 58 4.23 -15.74 -5.75
CA ILE A 58 5.13 -16.49 -6.62
C ILE A 58 6.34 -16.94 -5.80
N ARG A 59 6.48 -18.25 -5.56
CA ARG A 59 7.65 -18.81 -4.87
C ARG A 59 8.94 -18.40 -5.61
N PHE A 60 9.89 -17.84 -4.89
CA PHE A 60 11.13 -17.25 -5.44
C PHE A 60 12.07 -18.29 -6.05
N LYS A 61 12.05 -19.53 -5.54
CA LYS A 61 12.83 -20.62 -6.12
C LYS A 61 12.54 -20.75 -7.63
N ASP A 62 13.60 -20.69 -8.42
CA ASP A 62 13.62 -20.78 -9.88
C ASP A 62 12.81 -19.67 -10.60
N ALA A 63 12.54 -18.55 -9.92
CA ALA A 63 11.89 -17.39 -10.50
C ALA A 63 12.93 -16.35 -10.96
N GLY A 64 12.80 -15.87 -12.20
CA GLY A 64 13.49 -14.68 -12.67
C GLY A 64 12.71 -13.43 -12.27
N ILE A 65 13.37 -12.42 -11.69
CA ILE A 65 12.74 -11.13 -11.38
C ILE A 65 13.58 -9.98 -11.94
N SER A 66 12.90 -8.99 -12.53
CA SER A 66 13.49 -7.78 -13.09
C SER A 66 12.55 -6.59 -12.88
N LYS A 67 13.07 -5.36 -12.96
CA LYS A 67 12.22 -4.18 -13.05
C LYS A 67 11.44 -4.24 -14.36
N SER A 68 10.14 -3.94 -14.30
CA SER A 68 9.37 -3.82 -15.52
C SER A 68 9.69 -2.48 -16.20
N MET A 69 9.75 -2.50 -17.53
CA MET A 69 9.84 -1.31 -18.38
C MET A 69 8.46 -0.69 -18.67
N SER A 70 7.40 -1.45 -18.39
CA SER A 70 6.03 -1.02 -18.59
C SER A 70 5.65 0.06 -17.58
N ARG A 71 4.87 1.03 -18.04
CA ARG A 71 4.32 2.06 -17.16
C ARG A 71 3.10 1.50 -16.43
N GLU A 72 2.96 1.88 -15.17
CA GLU A 72 1.74 1.63 -14.40
C GLU A 72 0.51 2.23 -15.13
N PRO A 73 -0.61 1.48 -15.23
CA PRO A 73 -1.83 1.96 -15.86
C PRO A 73 -2.30 3.31 -15.32
N ALA A 74 -2.82 4.16 -16.21
CA ALA A 74 -3.29 5.50 -15.84
C ALA A 74 -4.47 5.46 -14.85
N SER A 75 -5.29 4.42 -14.88
CA SER A 75 -6.37 4.18 -13.92
C SER A 75 -5.86 4.08 -12.48
N ILE A 76 -4.81 3.28 -12.27
CA ILE A 76 -4.18 3.06 -10.96
C ILE A 76 -3.52 4.34 -10.44
N ARG A 77 -2.92 5.13 -11.33
CA ARG A 77 -2.32 6.43 -10.96
C ARG A 77 -3.37 7.43 -10.48
N LYS A 78 -4.51 7.52 -11.19
CA LYS A 78 -5.63 8.40 -10.81
C LYS A 78 -6.28 8.03 -9.47
N GLU A 79 -6.31 6.74 -9.13
CA GLU A 79 -6.81 6.25 -7.84
C GLU A 79 -6.02 6.82 -6.66
N SER A 80 -4.68 6.89 -6.80
CA SER A 80 -3.82 7.50 -5.78
C SER A 80 -4.04 9.00 -5.58
N ASP A 81 -4.54 9.70 -6.61
CA ASP A 81 -4.88 11.12 -6.53
C ASP A 81 -6.24 11.34 -5.84
N TYR A 82 -7.16 10.40 -5.98
CA TYR A 82 -8.46 10.40 -5.28
C TYR A 82 -8.25 10.16 -3.77
N GLU A 83 -7.37 9.22 -3.40
CA GLU A 83 -7.05 8.90 -2.01
C GLU A 83 -6.35 10.03 -1.26
N LYS A 84 -5.44 10.77 -1.92
CA LYS A 84 -4.71 11.87 -1.30
C LYS A 84 -5.60 13.00 -0.80
N GLY A 85 -6.91 12.98 -1.04
CA GLY A 85 -7.80 14.02 -0.58
C GLY A 85 -7.33 15.34 -1.16
N SER A 86 -7.54 15.52 -2.46
CA SER A 86 -7.36 16.80 -3.12
C SER A 86 -8.29 17.90 -2.56
N GLY A 87 -9.16 17.58 -1.61
CA GLY A 87 -9.68 18.55 -0.65
C GLY A 87 -8.68 18.82 0.47
N LYS A 88 -8.12 20.04 0.54
CA LYS A 88 -7.51 20.53 1.79
C LYS A 88 -8.49 20.24 2.92
N ILE A 89 -8.10 19.42 3.91
CA ILE A 89 -8.91 19.19 5.11
C ILE A 89 -9.26 20.58 5.66
N PRO A 90 -10.55 20.95 5.71
CA PRO A 90 -10.93 22.29 6.07
C PRO A 90 -10.42 22.59 7.49
N ARG A 91 -10.00 23.84 7.71
CA ARG A 91 -9.64 24.27 9.06
C ARG A 91 -10.86 24.07 9.96
N LEU A 92 -10.64 23.38 11.08
CA LEU A 92 -11.67 23.18 12.09
C LEU A 92 -12.19 24.52 12.59
N ARG A 93 -13.51 24.65 12.66
CA ARG A 93 -14.19 25.79 13.27
C ARG A 93 -15.01 25.30 14.44
N PHE A 94 -14.74 25.84 15.62
CA PHE A 94 -15.48 25.51 16.84
C PHE A 94 -16.60 26.53 17.05
N LYS A 95 -17.79 26.04 17.40
CA LYS A 95 -18.94 26.89 17.73
C LYS A 95 -18.93 27.17 19.24
N PRO A 96 -18.86 28.45 19.69
CA PRO A 96 -18.84 28.78 21.12
C PRO A 96 -20.04 28.26 21.91
N SER A 97 -21.19 28.06 21.25
CA SER A 97 -22.42 27.54 21.86
C SER A 97 -22.45 26.02 22.08
N LYS A 98 -21.40 25.30 21.67
CA LYS A 98 -21.29 23.84 21.81
C LYS A 98 -20.33 23.50 22.95
N PRO A 99 -20.56 22.40 23.68
CA PRO A 99 -19.64 21.96 24.72
C PRO A 99 -18.29 21.53 24.12
N SER A 100 -17.21 21.79 24.87
CA SER A 100 -15.88 21.28 24.54
C SER A 100 -15.80 19.79 24.86
N VAL A 101 -15.31 18.99 23.92
CA VAL A 101 -15.09 17.55 24.08
C VAL A 101 -13.62 17.25 23.81
N SER A 102 -12.96 16.62 24.79
CA SER A 102 -11.60 16.11 24.64
C SER A 102 -11.65 14.66 24.20
N MET A 103 -10.85 14.32 23.18
CA MET A 103 -10.71 12.94 22.71
C MET A 103 -9.28 12.47 22.95
N ILE A 104 -9.13 11.43 23.75
CA ILE A 104 -7.85 10.80 24.06
C ILE A 104 -7.82 9.46 23.32
N SER A 105 -6.88 9.32 22.38
CA SER A 105 -6.67 8.05 21.67
C SER A 105 -5.58 7.25 22.38
N VAL A 106 -5.94 6.06 22.86
CA VAL A 106 -5.04 5.13 23.58
C VAL A 106 -4.79 3.84 22.79
N GLY A 107 -5.14 3.83 21.51
CA GLY A 107 -5.31 2.61 20.70
C GLY A 107 -6.76 2.50 20.22
N GLY A 108 -7.13 1.37 19.62
CA GLY A 108 -8.49 1.17 19.08
C GLY A 108 -8.80 2.15 17.94
N THR A 109 -8.43 1.80 16.72
CA THR A 109 -8.61 2.66 15.56
C THR A 109 -10.10 2.89 15.26
N ILE A 110 -10.58 4.14 15.40
CA ILE A 110 -11.97 4.54 15.09
C ILE A 110 -12.15 5.11 13.68
N THR A 111 -11.08 5.61 13.06
CA THR A 111 -11.07 6.08 11.67
C THR A 111 -9.75 5.72 11.01
N SER A 112 -9.79 5.43 9.71
CA SER A 112 -8.61 5.07 8.93
C SER A 112 -8.77 5.53 7.49
N LYS A 113 -7.64 5.61 6.79
CA LYS A 113 -7.58 5.84 5.35
C LYS A 113 -7.06 4.58 4.67
N LEU A 114 -7.72 4.20 3.58
CA LEU A 114 -7.26 3.15 2.67
C LEU A 114 -6.48 3.76 1.51
N ASP A 115 -5.33 3.17 1.20
CA ASP A 115 -4.58 3.37 -0.03
C ASP A 115 -4.91 2.18 -0.95
N TYR A 116 -5.79 2.35 -1.94
CA TYR A 116 -6.22 1.32 -2.89
C TYR A 116 -5.09 0.87 -3.80
N ARG A 117 -4.12 1.74 -4.12
CA ARG A 117 -2.95 1.38 -4.90
C ARG A 117 -2.16 0.26 -4.21
N THR A 118 -1.91 0.40 -2.91
CA THR A 118 -1.13 -0.57 -2.11
C THR A 118 -2.00 -1.54 -1.31
N GLY A 119 -3.29 -1.27 -1.15
CA GLY A 119 -4.17 -1.94 -0.18
C GLY A 119 -3.81 -1.60 1.29
N GLY A 120 -2.94 -0.63 1.53
CA GLY A 120 -2.48 -0.27 2.88
C GLY A 120 -3.53 0.52 3.64
N VAL A 121 -3.69 0.24 4.94
CA VAL A 121 -4.58 1.00 5.83
C VAL A 121 -3.76 1.79 6.82
N THR A 122 -4.04 3.09 6.94
CA THR A 122 -3.37 3.99 7.90
C THR A 122 -4.39 4.54 8.88
N ALA A 123 -4.13 4.40 10.18
CA ALA A 123 -4.97 4.98 11.22
C ALA A 123 -4.90 6.52 11.19
N LEU A 124 -6.04 7.17 11.39
CA LEU A 124 -6.13 8.62 11.49
C LEU A 124 -6.37 9.01 12.96
N SER A 125 -5.62 10.00 13.45
CA SER A 125 -5.67 10.42 14.86
C SER A 125 -5.90 11.91 15.05
N LYS A 126 -5.76 12.73 13.99
CA LYS A 126 -6.00 14.17 14.10
C LYS A 126 -7.50 14.45 14.17
N PRO A 127 -7.95 15.35 15.06
CA PRO A 127 -9.37 15.72 15.13
C PRO A 127 -9.97 16.15 13.79
N SER A 128 -9.20 16.86 12.96
CA SER A 128 -9.65 17.31 11.64
C SER A 128 -9.83 16.18 10.63
N GLU A 129 -9.00 15.14 10.72
CA GLU A 129 -9.09 13.95 9.86
C GLU A 129 -10.29 13.10 10.27
N ILE A 130 -10.50 12.93 11.57
CA ILE A 130 -11.62 12.17 12.13
C ILE A 130 -12.95 12.84 11.76
N LEU A 131 -13.10 14.13 12.03
CA LEU A 131 -14.33 14.88 11.72
C LEU A 131 -14.60 15.03 10.22
N HIS A 132 -13.59 14.86 9.37
CA HIS A 132 -13.80 14.83 7.92
C HIS A 132 -14.37 13.49 7.43
N ASN A 133 -14.07 12.39 8.12
CA ASN A 133 -14.50 11.04 7.75
C ASN A 133 -15.76 10.57 8.48
N VAL A 134 -16.22 11.30 9.50
CA VAL A 134 -17.39 10.97 10.32
C VAL A 134 -18.47 12.03 10.08
N PRO A 135 -19.67 11.67 9.56
CA PRO A 135 -20.76 12.59 9.24
C PRO A 135 -21.27 13.44 10.43
#